data_AF-A0A2D9HB64-F1
#
_entry.id   AF-A0A2D9HB64-F1
#
_cell.length_a   1.000
_cell.length_b   1.000
_cell.length_c   1.000
_cell.angle_alpha   90.00
_cell.angle_beta   90.00
_cell.angle_gamma   90.00
#
_symmetry.space_group_name_H-M   'P 1'
#
loop_
_entity.id
_entity.type
_entity.pdbx_description
1 polymer ?
#
loop_
_entity_poly.entity_id
_entity_poly.type
_entity_poly.pdbx_seq_one_letter_code
_entity_poly.pdbx_strand_id
1 'polypeptide(L)'
;MTSEQIAYLVLVGLVALQRLSELRLSAHHQTQILQAGGYEVAPEQMPWMRGLHTLWLVAAAVEGVLLMPSSPHWVVWVAGGALLLGQALRWEAISTLGSRWTVTIMILPEAPPQIGGLYGRIRHPNYLGVILEIAALPLLAGAWYTAVVFTLGNGVLLRHRIAQEEAALEQSGGYLDAFEERGRFVP
;
A
#
# COMPACT_ATOMS: atom_id res chain seq x y z
N MET A 1 -4.65 29.29 -9.38
CA MET A 1 -3.91 28.28 -8.60
C MET A 1 -2.47 28.73 -8.45
N THR A 2 -1.88 28.56 -7.27
CA THR A 2 -0.46 28.86 -7.01
C THR A 2 0.44 27.77 -7.61
N SER A 3 1.74 28.06 -7.74
CA SER A 3 2.74 27.07 -8.17
C SER A 3 2.77 25.85 -7.24
N GLU A 4 2.61 26.05 -5.94
CA GLU A 4 2.54 24.99 -4.92
C GLU A 4 1.32 24.09 -5.12
N GLN A 5 0.14 24.66 -5.38
CA GLN A 5 -1.07 23.90 -5.68
C GLN A 5 -0.91 23.04 -6.93
N ILE A 6 -0.30 23.60 -7.98
CA ILE A 6 -0.02 22.88 -9.22
C ILE A 6 0.95 21.71 -8.95
N ALA A 7 2.06 21.98 -8.25
CA ALA A 7 3.04 20.94 -7.92
C ALA A 7 2.41 19.81 -7.08
N TYR A 8 1.55 20.16 -6.12
CA TYR A 8 0.84 19.19 -5.31
C TYR A 8 -0.14 18.34 -6.13
N LEU A 9 -0.95 18.96 -7.00
CA LEU A 9 -1.84 18.20 -7.88
C LEU A 9 -1.09 17.32 -8.87
N VAL A 10 0.07 17.76 -9.37
CA VAL A 10 0.95 16.92 -10.19
C VAL A 10 1.40 15.71 -9.38
N LEU A 11 1.83 15.89 -8.12
CA LEU A 11 2.22 14.79 -7.25
C LEU A 11 1.06 13.81 -7.01
N VAL A 12 -0.14 14.30 -6.68
CA VAL A 12 -1.34 13.46 -6.51
C VAL A 12 -1.65 12.71 -7.81
N GLY A 13 -1.55 13.38 -8.96
CA GLY A 13 -1.73 12.77 -10.28
C GLY A 13 -0.70 11.67 -10.57
N LEU A 14 0.57 11.87 -10.20
CA LEU A 14 1.63 10.86 -10.33
C LEU A 14 1.33 9.64 -9.45
N VAL A 15 0.90 9.84 -8.21
CA VAL A 15 0.49 8.74 -7.32
C VAL A 15 -0.71 8.01 -7.91
N ALA A 16 -1.70 8.72 -8.44
CA ALA A 16 -2.85 8.11 -9.12
C ALA A 16 -2.44 7.26 -10.32
N LEU A 17 -1.54 7.76 -11.17
CA LEU A 17 -0.98 7.01 -12.31
C LEU A 17 -0.19 5.78 -11.86
N GLN A 18 0.56 5.88 -10.76
CA GLN A 18 1.22 4.74 -10.15
C GLN A 18 0.20 3.70 -9.67
N ARG A 19 -0.88 4.10 -8.97
CA ARG A 19 -1.96 3.17 -8.57
C ARG A 19 -2.51 2.41 -9.77
N LEU A 20 -2.78 3.10 -10.87
CA LEU A 20 -3.32 2.47 -12.09
C LEU A 20 -2.30 1.51 -12.73
N SER A 21 -1.03 1.88 -12.78
CA SER A 21 0.05 1.03 -13.29
C SER A 21 0.20 -0.24 -12.46
N GLU A 22 0.13 -0.12 -11.14
CA GLU A 22 0.16 -1.21 -10.19
C GLU A 22 -1.05 -2.15 -10.31
N LEU A 23 -2.26 -1.61 -10.52
CA LEU A 23 -3.44 -2.44 -10.80
C LEU A 23 -3.28 -3.25 -12.10
N ARG A 24 -2.71 -2.65 -13.15
CA ARG A 24 -2.45 -3.34 -14.43
C ARG A 24 -1.42 -4.45 -14.27
N LEU A 25 -0.31 -4.17 -13.58
CA LEU A 25 0.72 -5.15 -13.27
C LEU A 25 0.13 -6.32 -12.45
N SER A 26 -0.64 -6.00 -11.41
CA SER A 26 -1.30 -7.02 -10.59
C SER A 26 -2.26 -7.88 -11.39
N ALA A 27 -3.05 -7.31 -12.32
CA ALA A 27 -3.97 -8.10 -13.14
C ALA A 27 -3.23 -9.11 -14.03
N HIS A 28 -2.05 -8.72 -14.54
CA HIS A 28 -1.18 -9.63 -15.28
C HIS A 28 -0.67 -10.78 -14.40
N HIS A 29 -0.15 -10.47 -13.22
CA HIS A 29 0.33 -11.46 -12.25
C HIS A 29 -0.78 -12.38 -11.74
N GLN A 30 -1.97 -11.86 -11.45
CA GLN A 30 -3.14 -12.66 -11.06
C GLN A 30 -3.45 -13.73 -12.11
N THR A 31 -3.42 -13.36 -13.40
CA THR A 31 -3.67 -14.30 -14.50
C THR A 31 -2.63 -15.43 -14.49
N GLN A 32 -1.35 -15.10 -14.27
CA GLN A 32 -0.27 -16.10 -14.17
C GLN A 32 -0.45 -17.02 -12.96
N ILE A 33 -0.83 -16.48 -11.80
CA ILE A 33 -1.06 -17.27 -10.59
C ILE A 33 -2.25 -18.22 -10.78
N LEU A 34 -3.36 -17.75 -11.36
CA LEU A 34 -4.52 -18.59 -11.67
C LEU A 34 -4.17 -19.72 -12.65
N GLN A 35 -3.37 -19.43 -13.69
CA GLN A 35 -2.89 -20.43 -14.64
C GLN A 35 -1.98 -21.47 -13.99
N ALA A 36 -1.25 -21.09 -12.94
CA ALA A 36 -0.41 -21.98 -12.15
C ALA A 36 -1.18 -22.75 -11.07
N GLY A 37 -2.52 -22.68 -11.03
CA GLY A 37 -3.35 -23.39 -10.06
C GLY A 37 -3.55 -22.64 -8.73
N GLY A 38 -3.15 -21.37 -8.67
CA GLY A 38 -3.44 -20.50 -7.54
C GLY A 38 -4.89 -20.00 -7.51
N TYR A 39 -5.26 -19.35 -6.41
CA TYR A 39 -6.63 -18.86 -6.18
C TYR A 39 -6.63 -17.52 -5.42
N GLU A 40 -7.72 -16.78 -5.56
CA GLU A 40 -7.95 -15.53 -4.83
C GLU A 40 -8.60 -15.77 -3.47
N VAL A 41 -8.20 -14.98 -2.47
CA VAL A 41 -8.73 -15.00 -1.11
C VAL A 41 -9.37 -13.64 -0.79
N ALA A 42 -10.53 -13.69 -0.13
CA ALA A 42 -11.29 -12.52 0.31
C ALA A 42 -11.54 -11.45 -0.79
N PRO A 43 -12.06 -11.83 -1.98
CA PRO A 43 -12.32 -10.90 -3.09
C PRO A 43 -13.29 -9.77 -2.71
N GLU A 44 -14.16 -9.98 -1.73
CA GLU A 44 -15.12 -9.01 -1.20
C GLU A 44 -14.45 -7.76 -0.59
N GLN A 45 -13.16 -7.81 -0.24
CA GLN A 45 -12.42 -6.66 0.28
C GLN A 45 -11.99 -5.68 -0.82
N MET A 46 -11.87 -6.15 -2.07
CA MET A 46 -11.29 -5.35 -3.15
C MET A 46 -12.10 -4.09 -3.51
N PRO A 47 -13.45 -4.11 -3.54
CA PRO A 47 -14.25 -2.89 -3.72
C PRO A 47 -13.97 -1.82 -2.65
N TRP A 48 -13.82 -2.22 -1.38
CA TRP A 48 -13.52 -1.31 -0.27
C TRP A 48 -12.14 -0.68 -0.41
N MET A 49 -11.12 -1.49 -0.76
CA MET A 49 -9.76 -1.00 -1.00
C MET A 49 -9.72 0.01 -2.16
N ARG A 50 -10.40 -0.28 -3.28
CA ARG A 50 -10.50 0.64 -4.42
C ARG A 50 -11.22 1.92 -4.05
N GLY A 51 -12.34 1.82 -3.33
CA GLY A 51 -13.11 2.96 -2.86
C GLY A 51 -12.27 3.87 -1.96
N LEU A 52 -11.59 3.29 -0.97
CA LEU A 52 -10.74 4.03 -0.04
C LEU A 52 -9.63 4.80 -0.78
N HIS A 53 -8.86 4.15 -1.65
CA HIS A 53 -7.75 4.81 -2.35
C HIS A 53 -8.22 5.86 -3.35
N THR A 54 -9.35 5.62 -4.03
CA THR A 54 -9.92 6.59 -4.98
C THR A 54 -10.42 7.83 -4.23
N LEU A 55 -11.21 7.63 -3.18
CA LEU A 55 -11.72 8.73 -2.36
C LEU A 55 -10.59 9.48 -1.66
N TRP A 56 -9.54 8.78 -1.21
CA TRP A 56 -8.36 9.37 -0.59
C TRP A 56 -7.64 10.33 -1.54
N LEU A 57 -7.38 9.91 -2.79
CA LEU A 57 -6.73 10.78 -3.79
C LEU A 57 -7.58 12.01 -4.12
N VAL A 58 -8.89 11.81 -4.29
CA VAL A 58 -9.83 12.91 -4.56
C VAL A 58 -9.89 13.86 -3.36
N ALA A 59 -10.03 13.36 -2.14
CA ALA A 59 -10.08 14.16 -0.93
C ALA A 59 -8.77 14.93 -0.71
N ALA A 60 -7.61 14.29 -0.93
CA ALA A 60 -6.31 14.93 -0.84
C ALA A 60 -6.19 16.10 -1.82
N ALA A 61 -6.57 15.90 -3.09
CA ALA A 61 -6.58 16.95 -4.10
C ALA A 61 -7.53 18.10 -3.74
N VAL A 62 -8.75 17.77 -3.29
CA VAL A 62 -9.79 18.76 -2.97
C VAL A 62 -9.42 19.57 -1.73
N GLU A 63 -9.08 18.92 -0.62
CA GLU A 63 -8.69 19.59 0.63
C GLU A 63 -7.39 20.37 0.44
N GLY A 64 -6.37 19.76 -0.19
CA GLY A 64 -5.07 20.38 -0.40
C GLY A 64 -5.10 21.60 -1.33
N VAL A 65 -6.09 21.73 -2.21
CA VAL A 65 -6.24 22.90 -3.10
C VAL A 65 -7.24 23.92 -2.55
N LEU A 66 -8.41 23.47 -2.06
CA LEU A 66 -9.49 24.37 -1.67
C LEU A 66 -9.35 24.94 -0.27
N LEU A 67 -8.83 24.15 0.66
CA LEU A 67 -8.71 24.53 2.07
C LEU A 67 -7.28 24.93 2.42
N MET A 68 -6.31 24.34 1.70
CA MET A 68 -4.86 24.55 1.76
C MET A 68 -4.37 25.20 3.07
N PRO A 69 -4.49 24.49 4.21
CA PRO A 69 -3.99 25.00 5.47
C PRO A 69 -2.48 25.14 5.37
N SER A 70 -1.91 26.23 5.89
CA SER A 70 -0.46 26.34 6.00
C SER A 70 0.07 25.21 6.89
N SER A 71 0.83 24.27 6.30
CA SER A 71 1.53 23.24 7.06
C SER A 71 2.86 23.78 7.59
N PRO A 72 3.21 23.51 8.87
CA PRO A 72 4.55 23.80 9.36
C PRO A 72 5.61 23.10 8.50
N HIS A 73 6.72 23.77 8.19
CA HIS A 73 7.73 23.23 7.27
C HIS A 73 8.29 21.87 7.74
N TRP A 74 8.42 21.66 9.06
CA TRP A 74 8.88 20.40 9.60
C TRP A 74 7.91 19.24 9.30
N VAL A 75 6.59 19.49 9.26
CA VAL A 75 5.58 18.50 8.88
C VAL A 75 5.78 18.10 7.42
N VAL A 76 5.99 19.09 6.55
CA VAL A 76 6.24 18.84 5.12
C VAL A 76 7.49 17.99 4.92
N TRP A 77 8.58 18.27 5.64
CA TRP A 77 9.81 17.46 5.55
C TRP A 77 9.61 16.03 6.05
N VAL A 78 8.95 15.85 7.20
CA VAL A 78 8.68 14.52 7.76
C VAL A 78 7.75 13.73 6.83
N ALA A 79 6.67 14.34 6.35
CA ALA A 79 5.75 13.73 5.40
C ALA A 79 6.45 13.39 4.08
N GLY A 80 7.28 14.28 3.55
CA GLY A 80 8.07 14.02 2.34
C GLY A 80 9.00 12.83 2.51
N GLY A 81 9.72 12.75 3.64
CA GLY A 81 10.57 11.61 3.98
C GLY A 81 9.78 10.31 4.12
N ALA A 82 8.63 10.35 4.79
CA ALA A 82 7.74 9.20 4.96
C ALA A 82 7.18 8.71 3.61
N LEU A 83 6.79 9.63 2.72
CA LEU A 83 6.32 9.29 1.37
C LEU A 83 7.43 8.61 0.56
N LEU A 84 8.64 9.16 0.56
CA LEU A 84 9.79 8.57 -0.12
C LEU A 84 10.15 7.17 0.42
N LEU A 85 10.15 7.02 1.75
CA LEU A 85 10.36 5.72 2.39
C LEU A 85 9.26 4.73 1.98
N GLY A 86 8.00 5.16 2.01
CA GLY A 86 6.87 4.32 1.60
C GLY A 86 7.01 3.84 0.16
N GLN A 87 7.44 4.71 -0.74
CA GLN A 87 7.70 4.38 -2.13
C GLN A 87 8.85 3.39 -2.30
N ALA A 88 9.95 3.57 -1.54
CA ALA A 88 11.07 2.65 -1.55
C ALA A 88 10.68 1.25 -1.06
N LEU A 89 9.90 1.16 0.03
CA LEU A 89 9.38 -0.10 0.57
C LEU A 89 8.51 -0.84 -0.45
N ARG A 90 7.67 -0.12 -1.18
CA ARG A 90 6.78 -0.71 -2.19
C ARG A 90 7.53 -1.17 -3.42
N TRP A 91 8.47 -0.35 -3.89
CA TRP A 91 9.35 -0.74 -4.99
C TRP A 91 10.10 -2.03 -4.64
N GLU A 92 10.72 -2.06 -3.46
CA GLU A 92 11.40 -3.25 -2.96
C GLU A 92 10.43 -4.44 -2.93
N ALA A 93 9.23 -4.26 -2.38
CA ALA A 93 8.26 -5.34 -2.27
C ALA A 93 7.82 -5.90 -3.63
N ILE A 94 7.54 -5.03 -4.61
CA ILE A 94 7.19 -5.41 -5.98
C ILE A 94 8.37 -6.15 -6.62
N SER A 95 9.59 -5.65 -6.45
CA SER A 95 10.79 -6.24 -7.04
C SER A 95 11.12 -7.62 -6.45
N THR A 96 10.97 -7.78 -5.14
CA THR A 96 11.30 -9.01 -4.41
C THR A 96 10.27 -10.11 -4.65
N LEU A 97 8.99 -9.76 -4.68
CA LEU A 97 7.91 -10.73 -4.95
C LEU A 97 7.77 -11.07 -6.44
N GLY A 98 8.17 -10.17 -7.35
CA GLY A 98 8.09 -10.37 -8.79
C GLY A 98 6.66 -10.71 -9.24
N SER A 99 6.50 -11.80 -9.99
CA SER A 99 5.19 -12.28 -10.48
C SER A 99 4.22 -12.72 -9.40
N ARG A 100 4.67 -12.88 -8.14
CA ARG A 100 3.81 -13.17 -7.00
C ARG A 100 3.19 -11.91 -6.38
N TRP A 101 3.70 -10.73 -6.73
CA TRP A 101 3.13 -9.47 -6.22
C TRP A 101 1.78 -9.21 -6.86
N THR A 102 0.74 -9.08 -6.03
CA THR A 102 -0.61 -8.72 -6.47
C THR A 102 -1.25 -7.76 -5.47
N VAL A 103 -2.18 -6.93 -5.95
CA VAL A 103 -3.01 -6.04 -5.12
C VAL A 103 -4.20 -6.79 -4.49
N THR A 104 -4.53 -7.99 -4.98
CA THR A 104 -5.48 -8.91 -4.35
C THR A 104 -4.70 -9.94 -3.53
N ILE A 105 -5.37 -10.65 -2.62
CA ILE A 105 -4.69 -11.73 -1.90
C ILE A 105 -4.75 -12.96 -2.80
N MET A 106 -3.62 -13.31 -3.43
CA MET A 106 -3.50 -14.49 -4.29
C MET A 106 -2.60 -15.51 -3.61
N ILE A 107 -3.05 -16.76 -3.54
CA ILE A 107 -2.28 -17.87 -2.99
C ILE A 107 -1.89 -18.81 -4.13
N LEU A 108 -0.61 -19.18 -4.17
CA LEU A 108 -0.11 -20.25 -5.01
C LEU A 108 0.26 -21.42 -4.08
N PRO A 109 -0.49 -22.54 -4.11
CA PRO A 109 -0.21 -23.69 -3.25
C PRO A 109 1.23 -24.19 -3.39
N GLU A 110 1.79 -24.69 -2.29
CA GLU A 110 3.13 -25.33 -2.24
C GLU A 110 4.31 -24.42 -2.66
N ALA A 111 4.03 -23.14 -2.91
CA ALA A 111 5.05 -22.17 -3.27
C ALA A 111 5.79 -21.73 -1.99
N PRO A 112 7.13 -21.86 -1.93
CA PRO A 112 7.88 -21.48 -0.73
C PRO A 112 7.71 -19.99 -0.44
N PRO A 113 7.60 -19.56 0.82
CA PRO A 113 7.46 -18.15 1.15
C PRO A 113 8.66 -17.35 0.68
N GLN A 114 8.41 -16.15 0.16
CA GLN A 114 9.50 -15.27 -0.26
C GLN A 114 10.10 -14.57 0.95
N ILE A 115 11.37 -14.85 1.22
CA ILE A 115 12.14 -14.29 2.35
C ILE A 115 13.32 -13.43 1.90
N GLY A 116 13.39 -13.10 0.60
CA GLY A 116 14.40 -12.19 0.06
C GLY A 116 14.20 -10.75 0.54
N GLY A 117 15.25 -9.94 0.46
CA GLY A 117 15.17 -8.50 0.71
C GLY A 117 14.58 -8.13 2.06
N LEU A 118 13.62 -7.20 2.09
CA LEU A 118 12.97 -6.75 3.33
C LEU A 118 12.01 -7.79 3.92
N TYR A 119 11.49 -8.73 3.11
CA TYR A 119 10.67 -9.84 3.61
C TYR A 119 11.46 -10.78 4.53
N GLY A 120 12.80 -10.75 4.46
CA GLY A 120 13.67 -11.42 5.42
C GLY A 120 13.73 -10.77 6.81
N ARG A 121 13.23 -9.53 6.96
CA ARG A 121 13.25 -8.77 8.22
C ARG A 121 11.86 -8.51 8.78
N ILE A 122 10.89 -8.20 7.93
CA ILE A 122 9.51 -7.89 8.32
C ILE A 122 8.53 -8.62 7.40
N ARG A 123 7.36 -9.01 7.92
CA ARG A 123 6.38 -9.81 7.14
C ARG A 123 5.73 -9.00 6.01
N HIS A 124 5.43 -7.72 6.25
CA HIS A 124 4.58 -6.91 5.36
C HIS A 124 5.20 -5.55 4.97
N PRO A 125 6.39 -5.50 4.33
CA PRO A 125 7.01 -4.25 3.89
C PRO A 125 6.13 -3.45 2.92
N ASN A 126 5.38 -4.13 2.05
CA ASN A 126 4.44 -3.48 1.13
C ASN A 126 3.34 -2.69 1.85
N TYR A 127 2.72 -3.29 2.87
CA TYR A 127 1.65 -2.62 3.63
C TYR A 127 2.19 -1.47 4.48
N LEU A 128 3.40 -1.60 5.03
CA LEU A 128 4.05 -0.47 5.68
C LEU A 128 4.22 0.71 4.71
N GLY A 129 4.62 0.43 3.46
CA GLY A 129 4.72 1.47 2.44
C GLY A 129 3.38 2.13 2.10
N VAL A 130 2.30 1.36 2.00
CA VAL A 130 0.93 1.89 1.79
C VAL A 130 0.47 2.76 2.98
N ILE A 131 0.74 2.33 4.22
CA ILE A 131 0.41 3.10 5.43
C ILE A 131 1.11 4.46 5.40
N LEU A 132 2.41 4.48 5.10
CA LEU A 132 3.19 5.71 5.03
C LEU A 132 2.69 6.63 3.92
N GLU A 133 2.40 6.10 2.72
CA GLU A 133 1.90 6.90 1.59
C GLU A 133 0.55 7.56 1.93
N ILE A 134 -0.41 6.80 2.47
CA ILE A 134 -1.75 7.30 2.80
C ILE A 134 -1.70 8.41 3.84
N ALA A 135 -0.87 8.25 4.87
CA ALA A 135 -0.70 9.25 5.91
C ALA A 135 0.05 10.50 5.40
N ALA A 136 1.09 10.32 4.60
CA ALA A 136 2.02 11.39 4.23
C ALA A 136 1.51 12.30 3.12
N LEU A 137 0.91 11.75 2.05
CA LEU A 137 0.54 12.54 0.87
C LEU A 137 -0.39 13.73 1.20
N PRO A 138 -1.42 13.60 2.05
CA PRO A 138 -2.28 14.74 2.38
C PRO A 138 -1.55 15.80 3.22
N LEU A 139 -0.64 15.38 4.12
CA LEU A 139 0.09 16.27 5.01
C LEU A 139 1.04 17.23 4.28
N LEU A 140 1.50 16.86 3.08
CA LEU A 140 2.32 17.73 2.22
C LEU A 140 1.60 19.02 1.82
N ALA A 141 0.26 18.99 1.73
CA ALA A 141 -0.57 20.17 1.44
C ALA A 141 -1.37 20.65 2.67
N GLY A 142 -1.06 20.13 3.86
CA GLY A 142 -1.80 20.46 5.09
C GLY A 142 -3.22 19.91 5.15
N ALA A 143 -3.54 18.89 4.35
CA ALA A 143 -4.85 18.23 4.36
C ALA A 143 -4.98 17.27 5.56
N TRP A 144 -5.04 17.82 6.77
CA TRP A 144 -5.08 17.08 8.03
C TRP A 144 -6.31 16.19 8.18
N TYR A 145 -7.47 16.63 7.68
CA TYR A 145 -8.69 15.83 7.78
C TYR A 145 -8.58 14.59 6.91
N THR A 146 -8.15 14.74 5.66
CA THR A 146 -7.85 13.61 4.76
C THR A 146 -6.80 12.69 5.36
N ALA A 147 -5.69 13.23 5.89
CA ALA A 147 -4.65 12.42 6.52
C ALA A 147 -5.22 11.53 7.63
N VAL A 148 -5.96 12.10 8.58
CA VAL A 148 -6.50 11.36 9.73
C VAL A 148 -7.56 10.35 9.31
N VAL A 149 -8.58 10.79 8.55
CA VAL A 149 -9.73 9.94 8.18
C VAL A 149 -9.27 8.73 7.37
N PHE A 150 -8.42 8.94 6.36
CA PHE A 150 -8.00 7.84 5.49
C PHE A 150 -6.93 6.97 6.13
N THR A 151 -6.07 7.49 7.02
CA THR A 151 -5.15 6.65 7.79
C THR A 151 -5.90 5.70 8.72
N LEU A 152 -6.91 6.18 9.45
CA LEU A 152 -7.72 5.35 10.32
C LEU A 152 -8.53 4.32 9.53
N GLY A 153 -9.20 4.76 8.45
CA GLY A 153 -9.95 3.86 7.56
C GLY A 153 -9.05 2.78 6.95
N ASN A 154 -7.86 3.14 6.48
CA ASN A 154 -6.89 2.20 5.95
C ASN A 154 -6.38 1.24 7.02
N GLY A 155 -6.15 1.71 8.25
CA GLY A 155 -5.77 0.85 9.37
C GLY A 155 -6.80 -0.24 9.67
N VAL A 156 -8.09 0.08 9.62
CA VAL A 156 -9.18 -0.90 9.80
C VAL A 156 -9.19 -1.92 8.66
N LEU A 157 -9.11 -1.47 7.40
CA LEU A 157 -9.09 -2.36 6.24
C LEU A 157 -7.87 -3.28 6.23
N LEU A 158 -6.67 -2.72 6.44
CA LEU A 158 -5.43 -3.50 6.46
C LEU A 158 -5.39 -4.50 7.60
N ARG A 159 -5.95 -4.18 8.77
CA ARG A 159 -6.05 -5.15 9.87
C ARG A 159 -6.81 -6.40 9.46
N HIS A 160 -7.97 -6.24 8.82
CA HIS A 160 -8.77 -7.37 8.36
C HIS A 160 -8.09 -8.11 7.21
N ARG A 161 -7.50 -7.35 6.27
CA ARG A 161 -6.78 -7.89 5.12
C ARG A 161 -5.59 -8.76 5.52
N ILE A 162 -4.72 -8.25 6.38
CA ILE A 162 -3.54 -8.98 6.88
C ILE A 162 -3.96 -10.26 7.59
N ALA A 163 -5.04 -10.23 8.38
CA ALA A 163 -5.51 -11.43 9.07
C ALA A 163 -5.97 -12.52 8.09
N GLN A 164 -6.65 -12.15 7.00
CA GLN A 164 -7.08 -13.11 5.96
C GLN A 164 -5.89 -13.64 5.14
N GLU A 165 -4.94 -12.78 4.81
CA GLU A 165 -3.72 -13.16 4.09
C GLU A 165 -2.85 -14.12 4.91
N GLU A 166 -2.58 -13.79 6.18
CA GLU A 166 -1.80 -14.66 7.06
C GLU A 166 -2.50 -16.01 7.26
N ALA A 167 -3.81 -16.02 7.52
CA ALA A 167 -4.56 -17.27 7.66
C ALA A 167 -4.53 -18.15 6.39
N ALA A 168 -4.51 -17.53 5.20
CA ALA A 168 -4.43 -18.25 3.94
C ALA A 168 -3.01 -18.76 3.65
N LEU A 169 -1.99 -17.97 3.98
CA LEU A 169 -0.59 -18.37 3.84
C LEU A 169 -0.26 -19.53 4.78
N GLU A 170 -0.76 -19.50 6.02
CA GLU A 170 -0.63 -20.60 6.99
C GLU A 170 -1.20 -21.93 6.45
N GLN A 171 -2.36 -21.88 5.79
CA GLN A 171 -3.01 -23.05 5.20
C GLN A 171 -2.26 -23.60 3.96
N SER A 172 -1.55 -22.73 3.24
CA SER A 172 -0.79 -23.12 2.03
C SER A 172 0.58 -23.79 2.31
N GLY A 173 1.02 -23.81 3.57
CA GLY A 173 2.23 -24.49 4.05
C GLY A 173 3.50 -23.63 4.07
N GLY A 174 4.38 -23.88 5.06
CA GLY A 174 5.71 -23.27 5.18
C GLY A 174 5.77 -21.82 5.68
N TYR A 175 4.62 -21.12 5.80
CA TYR A 175 4.58 -19.72 6.23
C TYR A 175 4.99 -19.51 7.70
N LEU A 176 4.48 -20.32 8.63
CA LEU A 176 4.81 -20.20 10.05
C LEU A 176 6.30 -20.41 10.29
N ASP A 177 6.86 -21.49 9.74
CA ASP A 177 8.29 -21.81 9.85
C ASP A 177 9.18 -20.69 9.29
N ALA A 178 8.74 -20.02 8.22
CA ALA A 178 9.52 -18.96 7.59
C ALA A 178 9.45 -17.61 8.31
N PHE A 179 8.41 -17.36 9.13
CA PHE A 179 8.12 -16.03 9.69
C PHE A 179 7.94 -15.99 11.22
N GLU A 180 8.10 -17.12 11.93
CA GLU A 180 7.86 -17.26 13.38
C GLU A 180 8.50 -16.13 14.22
N GLU A 181 9.76 -15.78 13.94
CA GLU A 181 10.53 -14.79 14.69
C GLU A 181 10.40 -13.34 14.16
N ARG A 182 9.60 -13.08 13.12
CA ARG A 182 9.55 -11.77 12.44
C ARG A 182 8.30 -10.99 12.80
N GLY A 183 8.43 -9.70 13.13
CA GLY A 183 7.28 -8.83 13.32
C GLY A 183 6.57 -8.43 12.01
N ARG A 184 5.28 -8.04 12.11
CA ARG A 184 4.46 -7.66 10.94
C ARG A 184 5.00 -6.43 10.20
N PHE A 185 5.48 -5.44 10.96
CA PHE A 185 5.93 -4.14 10.43
C PHE A 185 7.27 -3.67 11.00
N VAL A 186 7.72 -4.28 12.09
CA VAL A 186 8.97 -3.95 12.78
C VAL A 186 9.74 -5.28 12.92
N PRO A 187 11.08 -5.28 12.75
CA PRO A 187 11.90 -6.47 12.92
C PRO A 187 11.66 -7.16 14.27
#